data_AF-A0A1M6JXP0-F1
#
_entry.id   AF-A0A1M6JXP0-F1
#
_cell.length_a   1.000
_cell.length_b   1.000
_cell.length_c   1.000
_cell.angle_alpha   90.00
_cell.angle_beta   90.00
_cell.angle_gamma   90.00
#
_symmetry.space_group_name_H-M   'P 1'
#
loop_
_entity.id
_entity.type
_entity.pdbx_description
1 polymer ?
#
loop_
_entity_poly.entity_id
_entity_poly.type
_entity_poly.pdbx_seq_one_letter_code
_entity_poly.pdbx_strand_id
1 'polypeptide(L)'
;MTLLLAGLAPALAQGDPSFNLVNRSGQTIQELYVSSAQVNTWGQDLLGQNVLGNGRSFAVRLPTGQCSNDIRVVYEGGRSEERRAIDTCRVNEVVFGNQQAAPGGSGKRGAVQGSRSGNPSFNLVNRTNKTIQVLRASPSSDSSWGEDRLGNAVVPPGGTFAIRLPAGECNYDIRVEYEDRAAEERRGVDLCSVANVTFP
;
A
#
# COMPACT_ATOMS: atom_id res chain seq x y z
N MET A 1 7.99 -2.09 -59.30
CA MET A 1 8.79 -2.14 -58.06
C MET A 1 7.99 -1.40 -56.99
N THR A 2 7.10 -2.11 -56.28
CA THR A 2 6.17 -1.48 -55.32
C THR A 2 6.84 -1.46 -53.94
N LEU A 3 7.16 -0.27 -53.43
CA LEU A 3 7.68 -0.08 -52.08
C LEU A 3 6.56 -0.30 -51.05
N LEU A 4 6.75 -1.24 -50.13
CA LEU A 4 5.97 -1.34 -48.89
C LEU A 4 6.57 -0.37 -47.86
N LEU A 5 5.83 0.69 -47.50
CA LEU A 5 6.13 1.47 -46.31
C LEU A 5 5.60 0.72 -45.08
N ALA A 6 6.51 0.19 -44.27
CA ALA A 6 6.19 -0.33 -42.94
C ALA A 6 5.96 0.86 -41.99
N GLY A 7 4.73 1.04 -41.52
CA GLY A 7 4.40 2.01 -40.49
C GLY A 7 5.01 1.58 -39.15
N LEU A 8 5.92 2.39 -38.61
CA LEU A 8 6.36 2.28 -37.22
C LEU A 8 5.18 2.69 -36.33
N ALA A 9 4.49 1.70 -35.76
CA ALA A 9 3.54 1.96 -34.69
C ALA A 9 4.32 2.51 -33.48
N PRO A 10 3.85 3.57 -32.81
CA PRO A 10 4.48 4.02 -31.58
C PRO A 10 4.37 2.90 -30.55
N ALA A 11 5.51 2.44 -30.01
CA ALA A 11 5.51 1.62 -28.82
C ALA A 11 4.87 2.46 -27.71
N LEU A 12 3.65 2.11 -27.32
CA LEU A 12 3.06 2.67 -26.09
C LEU A 12 4.07 2.39 -24.99
N ALA A 13 4.57 3.43 -24.33
CA ALA A 13 5.45 3.29 -23.19
C ALA A 13 4.75 2.39 -22.17
N GLN A 14 5.18 1.13 -22.09
CA GLN A 14 4.66 0.18 -21.14
C GLN A 14 4.98 0.74 -19.74
N GLY A 15 3.96 0.89 -18.90
CA GLY A 15 4.14 1.40 -17.54
C GLY A 15 5.15 0.57 -16.77
N ASP A 16 5.87 1.21 -15.84
CA ASP A 16 6.70 0.51 -14.86
C ASP A 16 5.77 -0.16 -13.84
N PRO A 17 5.66 -1.50 -13.82
CA PRO A 17 4.77 -2.20 -12.91
C PRO A 17 5.46 -2.49 -11.57
N SER A 18 6.66 -1.94 -11.31
CA SER A 18 7.41 -2.11 -10.06
C SER A 18 6.71 -1.43 -8.89
N PHE A 19 6.75 -2.07 -7.73
CA PHE A 19 6.10 -1.58 -6.50
C PHE A 19 6.87 -2.05 -5.27
N ASN A 20 6.56 -1.49 -4.10
CA ASN A 20 7.04 -2.01 -2.81
C ASN A 20 5.98 -2.93 -2.19
N LEU A 21 6.33 -4.19 -1.93
CA LEU A 21 5.50 -5.05 -1.10
C LEU A 21 5.73 -4.72 0.37
N VAL A 22 4.67 -4.49 1.14
CA VAL A 22 4.74 -4.15 2.57
C VAL A 22 4.06 -5.23 3.39
N ASN A 23 4.80 -5.82 4.33
CA ASN A 23 4.25 -6.81 5.25
C ASN A 23 3.65 -6.15 6.49
N ARG A 24 2.34 -6.26 6.69
CA ARG A 24 1.61 -5.80 7.89
C ARG A 24 0.82 -6.91 8.57
N SER A 25 1.14 -8.16 8.27
CA SER A 25 0.37 -9.33 8.71
C SER A 25 0.55 -9.70 10.18
N GLY A 26 1.54 -9.14 10.86
CA GLY A 26 1.98 -9.64 12.16
C GLY A 26 2.83 -10.92 12.07
N GLN A 27 3.03 -11.49 10.87
CA GLN A 27 3.84 -12.67 10.62
C GLN A 27 4.98 -12.37 9.64
N THR A 28 6.02 -13.20 9.61
CA THR A 28 7.07 -13.11 8.58
C THR A 28 6.55 -13.69 7.26
N ILE A 29 6.80 -13.01 6.13
CA ILE A 29 6.60 -13.57 4.79
C ILE A 29 7.90 -14.28 4.39
N GLN A 30 7.80 -15.56 4.05
CA GLN A 30 8.92 -16.39 3.60
C GLN A 30 9.05 -16.41 2.07
N GLU A 31 7.94 -16.34 1.33
CA GLU A 31 7.95 -16.41 -0.13
C GLU A 31 7.06 -15.33 -0.74
N LEU A 32 7.47 -14.80 -1.89
CA LEU A 32 6.75 -13.81 -2.68
C LEU A 32 6.76 -14.21 -4.16
N TYR A 33 5.58 -14.34 -4.74
CA TYR A 33 5.40 -14.61 -6.16
C TYR A 33 4.61 -13.48 -6.82
N VAL A 34 5.02 -13.12 -8.04
CA VAL A 34 4.28 -12.18 -8.90
C VAL A 34 4.18 -12.78 -10.29
N SER A 35 2.98 -12.75 -10.87
CA SER A 35 2.74 -13.15 -12.26
C SER A 35 1.78 -12.18 -12.93
N SER A 36 1.78 -12.14 -14.25
CA SER A 36 0.69 -11.47 -14.97
C SER A 36 -0.64 -12.13 -14.61
N ALA A 37 -1.71 -11.34 -14.45
CA ALA A 37 -3.05 -11.84 -14.17
C ALA A 37 -3.63 -12.75 -15.28
N GLN A 38 -2.97 -12.81 -16.44
CA GLN A 38 -3.32 -13.71 -17.55
C GLN A 38 -2.64 -15.09 -17.43
N VAL A 39 -1.72 -15.26 -16.48
CA VAL A 39 -0.93 -16.47 -16.29
C VAL A 39 -1.38 -17.19 -15.02
N ASN A 40 -1.81 -18.44 -15.17
CA ASN A 40 -2.35 -19.24 -14.05
C ASN A 40 -1.29 -19.98 -13.22
N THR A 41 -0.01 -19.82 -13.54
CA THR A 41 1.12 -20.44 -12.86
C THR A 41 2.00 -19.38 -12.23
N TRP A 42 2.44 -19.62 -10.99
CA TRP A 42 3.42 -18.78 -10.32
C TRP A 42 4.82 -19.01 -10.87
N GLY A 43 5.62 -17.94 -10.92
CA GLY A 43 7.04 -18.00 -11.27
C GLY A 43 7.91 -18.41 -10.08
N GLN A 44 9.16 -17.97 -10.09
CA GLN A 44 10.08 -18.15 -8.98
C GLN A 44 9.72 -17.25 -7.78
N ASP A 45 10.14 -17.66 -6.58
CA ASP A 45 10.12 -16.79 -5.41
C ASP A 45 11.07 -15.60 -5.60
N LEU A 46 10.55 -14.40 -5.40
CA LEU A 46 11.27 -13.14 -5.55
C LEU A 46 12.05 -12.74 -4.29
N LEU A 47 11.77 -13.33 -3.12
CA LEU A 47 12.59 -13.10 -1.92
C LEU A 47 13.88 -13.93 -1.95
N GLY A 48 13.83 -15.11 -2.58
CA GLY A 48 14.97 -16.01 -2.73
C GLY A 48 15.37 -16.62 -1.39
N GLN A 49 16.55 -16.28 -0.89
CA GLN A 49 17.00 -16.73 0.44
C GLN A 49 16.61 -15.76 1.57
N ASN A 50 16.00 -14.61 1.22
CA ASN A 50 15.60 -13.61 2.20
C ASN A 50 14.19 -13.90 2.74
N VAL A 51 13.84 -13.23 3.83
CA VAL A 51 12.46 -13.18 4.34
C VAL A 51 12.06 -11.73 4.59
N LEU A 52 10.76 -11.47 4.56
CA LEU A 52 10.22 -10.14 4.84
C LEU A 52 9.48 -10.13 6.18
N GLY A 53 10.15 -9.66 7.22
CA GLY A 53 9.57 -9.52 8.56
C GLY A 53 8.40 -8.53 8.62
N ASN A 54 7.57 -8.65 9.66
CA ASN A 54 6.44 -7.73 9.87
C ASN A 54 6.91 -6.26 9.99
N GLY A 55 6.16 -5.35 9.36
CA GLY A 55 6.45 -3.91 9.30
C GLY A 55 7.53 -3.52 8.28
N ARG A 56 8.13 -4.48 7.57
CA ARG A 56 9.16 -4.23 6.55
C ARG A 56 8.55 -4.15 5.15
N SER A 57 9.30 -3.57 4.23
CA SER A 57 8.99 -3.55 2.80
C SER A 57 10.08 -4.20 1.95
N PHE A 58 9.70 -4.69 0.78
CA PHE A 58 10.57 -5.27 -0.24
C PHE A 58 10.28 -4.63 -1.59
N ALA A 59 11.32 -4.16 -2.28
CA ALA A 59 11.17 -3.54 -3.60
C ALA A 59 11.05 -4.63 -4.67
N VAL A 60 9.86 -4.79 -5.23
CA VAL A 60 9.59 -5.69 -6.35
C VAL A 60 9.91 -4.95 -7.64
N ARG A 61 10.89 -5.46 -8.40
CA ARG A 61 11.28 -4.91 -9.69
C ARG A 61 10.79 -5.83 -10.80
N LEU A 62 9.92 -5.30 -11.64
CA LEU A 62 9.34 -6.02 -12.76
C LEU A 62 9.81 -5.40 -14.08
N PRO A 63 9.94 -6.18 -15.16
CA PRO A 63 10.13 -5.62 -16.49
C PRO A 63 9.00 -4.65 -16.83
N THR A 64 9.32 -3.54 -17.50
CA THR A 64 8.32 -2.61 -18.05
C THR A 64 7.32 -3.40 -18.87
N GLY A 65 6.03 -3.28 -18.57
CA GLY A 65 5.11 -4.19 -19.23
C GLY A 65 3.67 -4.17 -18.78
N GLN A 66 3.20 -5.39 -18.48
CA GLN A 66 1.83 -5.66 -18.05
C GLN A 66 1.60 -5.06 -16.66
N CYS A 67 0.59 -4.22 -16.55
CA CYS A 67 0.23 -3.56 -15.29
C CYS A 67 -0.68 -4.43 -14.42
N SER A 68 -1.44 -5.36 -15.01
CA SER A 68 -2.33 -6.25 -14.26
C SER A 68 -1.58 -7.49 -13.79
N ASN A 69 -1.30 -7.54 -12.49
CA ASN A 69 -0.50 -8.59 -11.87
C ASN A 69 -1.24 -9.26 -10.70
N ASP A 70 -1.04 -10.57 -10.59
CA ASP A 70 -1.38 -11.37 -9.44
C ASP A 70 -0.16 -11.45 -8.51
N ILE A 71 -0.40 -11.38 -7.21
CA ILE A 71 0.65 -11.38 -6.19
C ILE A 71 0.27 -12.38 -5.11
N ARG A 72 1.19 -13.27 -4.77
CA ARG A 72 1.02 -14.27 -3.70
C ARG A 72 2.15 -14.16 -2.70
N VAL A 73 1.80 -14.19 -1.43
CA VAL A 73 2.77 -14.32 -0.33
C VAL A 73 2.53 -15.61 0.43
N VAL A 74 3.60 -16.24 0.89
CA VAL A 74 3.55 -17.37 1.82
C VAL A 74 4.18 -16.92 3.13
N TYR A 75 3.41 -17.02 4.21
CA TYR A 75 3.82 -16.68 5.55
C TYR A 75 4.58 -17.84 6.20
N GLU A 76 5.28 -17.53 7.28
CA GLU A 76 5.79 -18.54 8.20
C GLU A 76 4.66 -19.49 8.66
N GLY A 77 4.93 -20.80 8.55
CA GLY A 77 3.94 -21.84 8.76
C GLY A 77 3.12 -22.24 7.53
N GLY A 78 3.41 -21.67 6.34
CA GLY A 78 2.88 -22.13 5.05
C GLY A 78 1.51 -21.57 4.64
N ARG A 79 0.87 -20.76 5.49
CA ARG A 79 -0.36 -20.03 5.11
C ARG A 79 -0.03 -19.05 3.98
N SER A 80 -0.90 -18.93 2.98
CA SER A 80 -0.72 -17.95 1.89
C SER A 80 -1.86 -16.93 1.81
N GLU A 81 -1.55 -15.75 1.26
CA GLU A 81 -2.53 -14.73 0.85
C GLU A 81 -2.26 -14.34 -0.61
N GLU A 82 -3.32 -14.08 -1.35
CA GLU A 82 -3.23 -13.70 -2.77
C GLU A 82 -4.01 -12.40 -3.02
N ARG A 83 -3.46 -11.57 -3.89
CA ARG A 83 -4.11 -10.38 -4.45
C ARG A 83 -4.12 -10.53 -5.96
N ARG A 84 -5.31 -10.52 -6.55
CA ARG A 84 -5.51 -10.82 -7.97
C ARG A 84 -5.80 -9.55 -8.76
N ALA A 85 -5.32 -9.49 -9.99
CA ALA A 85 -5.55 -8.44 -10.98
C ALA A 85 -5.27 -7.02 -10.46
N ILE A 86 -4.22 -6.85 -9.65
CA ILE A 86 -3.80 -5.53 -9.17
C ILE A 86 -3.19 -4.73 -10.32
N ASP A 87 -3.63 -3.49 -10.51
CA ASP A 87 -3.00 -2.55 -11.44
C ASP A 87 -1.75 -1.93 -10.79
N THR A 88 -0.62 -2.61 -10.94
CA THR A 88 0.64 -2.24 -10.28
C THR A 88 1.30 -1.01 -10.88
N CYS A 89 0.91 -0.57 -12.08
CA CYS A 89 1.37 0.69 -12.66
C CYS A 89 0.72 1.92 -11.99
N ARG A 90 -0.35 1.71 -11.23
CA ARG A 90 -1.08 2.79 -10.54
C ARG A 90 -0.84 2.82 -9.03
N VAL A 91 -0.06 1.88 -8.50
CA VAL A 91 0.26 1.82 -7.08
C VAL A 91 1.76 1.76 -6.88
N ASN A 92 2.25 2.52 -5.90
CA ASN A 92 3.65 2.43 -5.50
C ASN A 92 3.88 1.30 -4.49
N GLU A 93 2.82 0.82 -3.84
CA GLU A 93 2.89 -0.14 -2.74
C GLU A 93 1.74 -1.14 -2.80
N VAL A 94 2.03 -2.38 -2.40
CA VAL A 94 1.03 -3.42 -2.16
C VAL A 94 1.21 -3.95 -0.75
N VAL A 95 0.19 -3.74 0.09
CA VAL A 95 0.22 -4.10 1.51
C VAL A 95 -0.41 -5.47 1.71
N PHE A 96 0.25 -6.36 2.44
CA PHE A 96 -0.26 -7.68 2.84
C PHE A 96 -0.54 -7.77 4.34
N GLY A 97 -1.53 -8.57 4.72
CA GLY A 97 -1.80 -8.86 6.13
C GLY A 97 -2.83 -7.98 6.83
N ASN A 98 -3.40 -7.02 6.13
CA ASN A 98 -4.52 -6.23 6.61
C ASN A 98 -5.81 -6.82 6.02
N GLN A 99 -6.51 -7.66 6.80
CA GLN A 99 -7.83 -8.28 6.54
C GLN A 99 -8.45 -7.92 5.18
N GLN A 100 -7.95 -8.58 4.16
CA GLN A 100 -8.56 -8.67 2.84
C GLN A 100 -8.50 -10.15 2.54
N ALA A 101 -9.51 -10.87 3.05
CA ALA A 101 -9.89 -12.13 2.43
C ALA A 101 -9.95 -11.86 0.92
N ALA A 102 -9.10 -12.55 0.16
CA ALA A 102 -9.17 -12.56 -1.29
C ALA A 102 -10.61 -12.82 -1.73
N PRO A 103 -11.08 -12.25 -2.87
CA PRO A 103 -12.37 -12.62 -3.42
C PRO A 103 -12.27 -14.05 -3.96
N GLY A 104 -12.58 -15.02 -3.11
CA GLY A 104 -12.63 -16.44 -3.42
C GLY A 104 -13.78 -17.09 -2.65
N GLY A 105 -15.01 -16.69 -2.97
CA GLY A 105 -16.20 -17.28 -2.34
C GLY A 105 -17.47 -16.53 -2.70
N SER A 106 -18.24 -17.10 -3.62
CA SER A 106 -19.61 -16.70 -3.95
C SER A 106 -20.54 -16.96 -2.75
N GLY A 107 -20.59 -16.01 -1.83
CA GLY A 107 -21.56 -15.95 -0.75
C GLY A 107 -22.47 -14.74 -0.92
N LYS A 108 -23.74 -14.96 -1.31
CA LYS A 108 -24.79 -13.94 -1.18
C LYS A 108 -25.03 -13.67 0.31
N ARG A 109 -24.48 -12.57 0.85
CA ARG A 109 -24.95 -11.94 2.10
C ARG A 109 -24.85 -10.42 1.96
N GLY A 110 -25.92 -9.75 2.36
CA GLY A 110 -26.17 -8.33 2.11
C GLY A 110 -25.08 -7.40 2.63
N ALA A 111 -24.95 -6.26 1.96
CA ALA A 111 -24.09 -5.17 2.37
C ALA A 111 -24.58 -4.58 3.70
N VAL A 112 -23.95 -4.99 4.79
CA VAL A 112 -23.72 -4.10 5.92
C VAL A 112 -22.35 -3.49 5.65
N GLN A 113 -22.30 -2.17 5.39
CA GLN A 113 -21.05 -1.41 5.39
C GLN A 113 -20.48 -1.41 6.81
N GLY A 114 -19.90 -2.53 7.22
CA GLY A 114 -19.01 -2.57 8.37
C GLY A 114 -17.68 -1.97 7.96
N SER A 115 -17.20 -0.95 8.68
CA SER A 115 -15.84 -0.43 8.54
C SER A 115 -14.89 -1.63 8.51
N ARG A 116 -14.14 -1.73 7.41
CA ARG A 116 -13.07 -2.72 7.27
C ARG A 116 -12.20 -2.61 8.52
N SER A 117 -11.88 -3.74 9.16
CA SER A 117 -11.06 -3.75 10.39
C SER A 117 -9.68 -4.32 10.12
N GLY A 118 -8.63 -3.71 10.66
CA GLY A 118 -7.24 -4.12 10.43
C GLY A 118 -6.25 -3.31 11.25
N ASN A 119 -5.00 -3.24 10.78
CA ASN A 119 -3.97 -2.38 11.36
C ASN A 119 -3.85 -1.07 10.56
N PRO A 120 -4.36 0.06 11.08
CA PRO A 120 -4.30 1.35 10.39
C PRO A 120 -2.99 2.11 10.64
N SER A 121 -1.99 1.54 11.32
CA SER A 121 -0.69 2.21 11.52
C SER A 121 -0.05 2.59 10.19
N PHE A 122 0.65 3.72 10.09
CA PHE A 122 1.24 4.18 8.83
C PHE A 122 2.51 4.99 9.02
N ASN A 123 3.28 5.17 7.94
CA ASN A 123 4.40 6.09 7.92
C ASN A 123 3.90 7.45 7.41
N LEU A 124 4.02 8.49 8.22
CA LEU A 124 3.88 9.88 7.78
C LEU A 124 5.13 10.25 6.98
N VAL A 125 4.95 10.66 5.73
CA VAL A 125 6.05 11.12 4.86
C VAL A 125 5.85 12.59 4.55
N ASN A 126 6.80 13.43 4.97
CA ASN A 126 6.77 14.87 4.70
C ASN A 126 7.58 15.18 3.43
N ARG A 127 6.90 15.45 2.31
CA ARG A 127 7.51 15.94 1.07
C ARG A 127 7.34 17.45 0.87
N THR A 128 6.68 18.12 1.81
CA THR A 128 6.58 19.58 1.84
C THR A 128 7.93 20.23 2.16
N ASN A 129 7.99 21.57 2.06
CA ASN A 129 9.12 22.36 2.51
C ASN A 129 8.98 22.91 3.95
N LYS A 130 7.98 22.44 4.73
CA LYS A 130 7.72 22.90 6.10
C LYS A 130 7.83 21.74 7.09
N THR A 131 8.26 22.02 8.32
CA THR A 131 8.25 21.00 9.38
C THR A 131 6.83 20.69 9.82
N ILE A 132 6.44 19.41 9.87
CA ILE A 132 5.18 18.98 10.51
C ILE A 132 5.43 18.85 12.02
N GLN A 133 4.65 19.57 12.81
CA GLN A 133 4.77 19.60 14.28
C GLN A 133 3.65 18.82 14.98
N VAL A 134 2.49 18.66 14.35
CA VAL A 134 1.35 17.93 14.92
C VAL A 134 0.78 17.00 13.85
N LEU A 135 0.48 15.76 14.22
CA LEU A 135 -0.37 14.87 13.43
C LEU A 135 -1.51 14.34 14.28
N ARG A 136 -2.74 14.58 13.85
CA ARG A 136 -3.92 13.95 14.43
C ARG A 136 -4.50 12.95 13.44
N ALA A 137 -4.95 11.81 13.96
CA ALA A 137 -5.57 10.76 13.17
C ALA A 137 -6.69 10.10 13.98
N SER A 138 -7.88 10.09 13.41
CA SER A 138 -9.10 9.52 13.97
C SER A 138 -9.84 8.70 12.91
N PRO A 139 -10.57 7.63 13.30
CA PRO A 139 -11.57 7.02 12.41
C PRO A 139 -12.45 8.10 11.78
N SER A 140 -12.81 7.95 10.51
CA SER A 140 -13.68 8.92 9.82
C SER A 140 -15.12 8.90 10.33
N SER A 141 -15.49 7.89 11.12
CA SER A 141 -16.73 7.81 11.89
C SER A 141 -16.74 8.76 13.11
N ASP A 142 -15.57 9.20 13.58
CA ASP A 142 -15.43 10.10 14.71
C ASP A 142 -15.60 11.56 14.30
N SER A 143 -16.32 12.33 15.11
CA SER A 143 -16.50 13.78 14.91
C SER A 143 -15.33 14.62 15.46
N SER A 144 -14.35 13.98 16.10
CA SER A 144 -13.20 14.65 16.73
C SER A 144 -11.88 14.06 16.24
N TRP A 145 -10.87 14.91 16.08
CA TRP A 145 -9.54 14.52 15.57
C TRP A 145 -8.71 13.66 16.52
N GLY A 146 -9.07 13.61 17.81
CA GLY A 146 -8.28 12.97 18.85
C GLY A 146 -6.97 13.70 19.18
N GLU A 147 -6.06 13.01 19.87
CA GLU A 147 -4.78 13.54 20.34
C GLU A 147 -3.71 13.64 19.24
N ASP A 148 -2.66 14.40 19.53
CA ASP A 148 -1.46 14.41 18.69
C ASP A 148 -0.73 13.06 18.78
N ARG A 149 -0.34 12.54 17.62
CA ARG A 149 0.34 11.25 17.45
C ARG A 149 1.86 11.40 17.35
N LEU A 150 2.39 12.62 17.25
CA LEU A 150 3.84 12.88 17.26
C LEU A 150 4.39 13.08 18.68
N GLY A 151 3.59 13.63 19.59
CA GLY A 151 4.02 13.96 20.94
C GLY A 151 5.06 15.08 20.90
N ASN A 152 6.29 14.80 21.32
CA ASN A 152 7.39 15.78 21.27
C ASN A 152 8.22 15.67 19.98
N ALA A 153 7.91 14.73 19.10
CA ALA A 153 8.61 14.56 17.83
C ALA A 153 8.13 15.58 16.79
N VAL A 154 8.98 15.87 15.81
CA VAL A 154 8.63 16.66 14.62
C VAL A 154 9.10 15.92 13.37
N VAL A 155 8.46 16.18 12.23
CA VAL A 155 8.84 15.58 10.94
C VAL A 155 9.34 16.68 10.00
N PRO A 156 10.66 16.88 9.86
CA PRO A 156 11.21 17.91 8.96
C PRO A 156 10.94 17.59 7.49
N PRO A 157 11.15 18.55 6.56
CA PRO A 157 11.12 18.28 5.12
C PRO A 157 11.95 17.07 4.72
N GLY A 158 11.38 16.18 3.91
CA GLY A 158 11.98 14.89 3.53
C GLY A 158 11.92 13.80 4.61
N GLY A 159 11.45 14.13 5.81
CA GLY A 159 11.37 13.22 6.95
C GLY A 159 10.28 12.16 6.81
N THR A 160 10.46 11.05 7.54
CA THR A 160 9.45 10.00 7.70
C THR A 160 9.30 9.63 9.17
N PHE A 161 8.07 9.46 9.65
CA PHE A 161 7.79 9.07 11.03
C PHE A 161 6.71 7.98 11.10
N ALA A 162 6.94 6.95 11.93
CA ALA A 162 6.00 5.83 12.05
C ALA A 162 4.88 6.16 13.06
N ILE A 163 3.67 6.35 12.56
CA ILE A 163 2.45 6.51 13.35
C ILE A 163 1.91 5.14 13.72
N ARG A 164 1.82 4.88 15.03
CA ARG A 164 1.26 3.64 15.59
C ARG A 164 -0.16 3.89 16.05
N LEU A 165 -1.09 3.12 15.50
CA LEU A 165 -2.51 3.17 15.84
C LEU A 165 -2.96 1.79 16.32
N PRO A 166 -3.93 1.74 17.26
CA PRO A 166 -4.54 0.47 17.63
C PRO A 166 -5.21 -0.17 16.42
N ALA A 167 -5.24 -1.51 16.40
CA ALA A 167 -6.04 -2.23 15.42
C ALA A 167 -7.52 -1.85 15.58
N GLY A 168 -8.23 -1.65 14.48
CA GLY A 168 -9.57 -1.06 14.51
C GLY A 168 -10.08 -0.82 13.10
N GLU A 169 -10.86 0.23 12.90
CA GLU A 169 -11.34 0.65 11.59
C GLU A 169 -10.17 0.95 10.62
N CYS A 170 -10.44 0.98 9.33
CA CYS A 170 -9.43 1.29 8.32
C CYS A 170 -9.62 2.69 7.71
N ASN A 171 -10.83 3.25 7.75
CA ASN A 171 -11.14 4.55 7.17
C ASN A 171 -10.85 5.65 8.19
N TYR A 172 -9.86 6.50 7.89
CA TYR A 172 -9.35 7.50 8.81
C TYR A 172 -9.29 8.89 8.16
N ASP A 173 -9.53 9.88 9.01
CA ASP A 173 -9.24 11.28 8.74
C ASP A 173 -7.91 11.65 9.40
N ILE A 174 -7.07 12.36 8.67
CA ILE A 174 -5.72 12.76 9.08
C ILE A 174 -5.60 14.27 8.93
N ARG A 175 -5.14 14.94 9.99
CA ARG A 175 -4.82 16.37 9.97
C ARG A 175 -3.37 16.56 10.38
N VAL A 176 -2.61 17.30 9.58
CA VAL A 176 -1.27 17.76 9.95
C VAL A 176 -1.28 19.26 10.23
N GLU A 177 -0.45 19.71 11.16
CA GLU A 177 -0.15 21.12 11.40
C GLU A 177 1.35 21.36 11.23
N TYR A 178 1.67 22.42 10.49
CA TYR A 178 3.04 22.80 10.17
C TYR A 178 3.57 23.83 11.18
N GLU A 179 4.88 24.10 11.12
CA GLU A 179 5.56 25.07 12.01
C GLU A 179 5.03 26.51 11.94
N ASP A 180 4.36 26.89 10.85
CA ASP A 180 3.70 28.18 10.68
C ASP A 180 2.22 28.18 11.11
N ARG A 181 1.75 27.08 11.72
CA ARG A 181 0.36 26.81 12.11
C ARG A 181 -0.61 26.60 10.95
N ALA A 182 -0.13 26.56 9.70
CA ALA A 182 -0.96 26.08 8.60
C ALA A 182 -1.32 24.61 8.82
N ALA A 183 -2.45 24.18 8.27
CA ALA A 183 -2.91 22.80 8.41
C ALA A 183 -3.41 22.25 7.07
N GLU A 184 -3.24 20.94 6.89
CA GLU A 184 -3.79 20.18 5.76
C GLU A 184 -4.54 18.95 6.29
N GLU A 185 -5.63 18.60 5.63
CA GLU A 185 -6.48 17.47 5.98
C GLU A 185 -6.56 16.47 4.82
N ARG A 186 -6.56 15.17 5.17
CA ARG A 186 -6.91 14.08 4.26
C ARG A 186 -8.02 13.28 4.90
N ARG A 187 -9.17 13.22 4.23
CA ARG A 187 -10.38 12.58 4.74
C ARG A 187 -10.58 11.21 4.10
N GLY A 188 -11.13 10.26 4.86
CA GLY A 188 -11.55 8.95 4.37
C GLY A 188 -10.43 8.08 3.79
N VAL A 189 -9.22 8.19 4.31
CA VAL A 189 -8.06 7.41 3.87
C VAL A 189 -8.20 5.97 4.35
N ASP A 190 -8.13 4.98 3.44
CA ASP A 190 -8.06 3.56 3.82
C ASP A 190 -6.62 3.21 4.26
N LEU A 191 -6.33 3.42 5.54
CA LEU A 191 -5.01 3.20 6.15
C LEU A 191 -4.59 1.73 6.22
N CYS A 192 -5.54 0.80 6.08
CA CYS A 192 -5.23 -0.61 5.96
C CYS A 192 -4.68 -0.97 4.58
N SER A 193 -4.96 -0.16 3.57
CA SER A 193 -4.54 -0.42 2.18
C SER A 193 -3.27 0.33 1.78
N VAL A 194 -2.78 1.26 2.60
CA VAL A 194 -1.57 2.05 2.33
C VAL A 194 -0.54 1.88 3.44
N ALA A 195 0.75 1.97 3.11
CA ALA A 195 1.79 1.99 4.14
C ALA A 195 2.30 3.39 4.47
N ASN A 196 2.31 4.27 3.47
CA ASN A 196 2.76 5.64 3.60
C ASN A 196 1.61 6.61 3.30
N VAL A 197 1.47 7.62 4.16
CA VAL A 197 0.65 8.81 3.88
C VAL A 197 1.61 9.95 3.63
N THR A 198 1.63 10.42 2.39
CA THR A 198 2.52 11.50 1.95
C THR A 198 1.78 12.82 1.91
N PHE A 199 2.38 13.86 2.50
CA PHE A 199 2.00 15.26 2.32
C PHE A 199 3.01 15.93 1.36
N PRO A 200 2.59 16.33 0.15
CA PRO A 200 3.46 16.84 -0.90
C PRO A 200 3.81 18.32 -0.77
#